data_AF-A0A8E2ANM9-F1
#
_entry.id   AF-A0A8E2ANM9-F1
#
_cell.length_a   1.000
_cell.length_b   1.000
_cell.length_c   1.000
_cell.angle_alpha   90.00
_cell.angle_beta   90.00
_cell.angle_gamma   90.00
#
_symmetry.space_group_name_H-M   'P 1'
#
loop_
_entity.id
_entity.type
_entity.pdbx_description
1 polymer ?
#
loop_
_entity_poly.entity_id
_entity_poly.type
_entity_poly.pdbx_seq_one_letter_code
_entity_poly.pdbx_strand_id
1 'polypeptide(L)'
;MISQAPVLLRWAQDIQLKDVKASESKRSWQIPPGVDKNLNKYAIRLLLSPNLAHYNNDSVVKILMGITKCKLWGLSPTIRMDDDGKWDWLEARAHELLSQHKSKIKKLISYAHHKKSVGNKDWHIVELCQHLIDIGIKSVKTNLVVTKAMCVRIAFLCQVLSDHGNNTNYWPNVNNELEKVHAITCQKCLAHDMIKPSKEMRQTATLQDGGETQTKLHISERSPLPLAFHSRSHDEWEGEWKG
;
A
#
# COMPACT_ATOMS: atom_id res chain seq x y z
N MET A 1 45.90 10.28 -38.75
CA MET A 1 44.65 10.93 -38.28
C MET A 1 43.48 10.22 -38.96
N ILE A 2 42.76 9.35 -38.24
CA ILE A 2 41.67 8.54 -38.79
C ILE A 2 40.36 9.12 -38.25
N SER A 3 39.51 9.59 -39.16
CA SER A 3 38.21 10.23 -38.89
C SER A 3 37.17 9.16 -38.52
N GLN A 4 36.72 9.14 -37.25
CA GLN A 4 35.70 8.24 -36.71
C GLN A 4 34.28 8.84 -36.72
N ALA A 5 33.94 9.67 -37.71
CA ALA A 5 32.67 10.40 -37.72
C ALA A 5 31.40 9.75 -38.34
N PRO A 6 31.39 8.59 -39.06
CA PRO A 6 30.17 8.20 -39.80
C PRO A 6 29.20 7.21 -39.10
N VAL A 7 29.50 6.65 -37.92
CA VAL A 7 28.66 5.57 -37.34
C VAL A 7 27.43 6.09 -36.56
N LEU A 8 27.51 7.29 -35.97
CA LEU A 8 26.44 7.82 -35.11
C LEU A 8 25.19 8.28 -35.87
N LEU A 9 25.30 8.61 -37.17
CA LEU A 9 24.18 9.10 -37.98
C LEU A 9 23.20 8.00 -38.41
N ARG A 10 23.64 6.73 -38.52
CA ARG A 10 22.76 5.61 -38.91
C ARG A 10 21.82 5.16 -37.80
N TRP A 11 22.26 5.22 -36.54
CA TRP A 11 21.42 4.82 -35.40
C TRP A 11 20.25 5.77 -35.15
N ALA A 12 20.40 7.06 -35.47
CA ALA A 12 19.32 8.04 -35.31
C ALA A 12 18.16 7.85 -36.30
N GLN A 13 18.43 7.34 -37.51
CA GLN A 13 17.39 7.09 -38.52
C GLN A 13 16.56 5.83 -38.24
N ASP A 14 17.17 4.78 -37.68
CA ASP A 14 16.43 3.55 -37.34
C ASP A 14 15.48 3.71 -36.15
N ILE A 15 15.72 4.68 -35.26
CA ILE A 15 14.79 5.00 -34.16
C ILE A 15 13.51 5.65 -34.70
N GLN A 16 13.60 6.51 -35.71
CA GLN A 16 12.42 7.21 -36.25
C GLN A 16 11.48 6.29 -37.06
N LEU A 17 11.96 5.17 -37.61
CA LEU A 17 11.15 4.26 -38.42
C LEU A 17 10.35 3.23 -37.63
N LYS A 18 10.69 2.98 -36.35
CA LYS A 18 9.92 2.08 -35.47
C LYS A 18 8.69 2.74 -34.83
N ASP A 19 8.67 4.07 -34.71
CA ASP A 19 7.55 4.78 -34.08
C ASP A 19 6.36 5.05 -35.03
N VAL A 20 6.54 4.94 -36.34
CA VAL A 20 5.50 5.34 -37.31
C VAL A 20 4.48 4.23 -37.63
N LYS A 21 4.79 2.96 -37.34
CA LYS A 21 3.97 1.81 -37.79
C LYS A 21 2.95 1.26 -36.77
N ALA A 22 2.69 1.98 -35.67
CA ALA A 22 1.78 1.55 -34.61
C ALA A 22 0.55 2.48 -34.43
N SER A 23 0.06 3.11 -35.50
CA SER A 23 -1.07 4.05 -35.47
C SER A 23 -2.36 3.53 -36.12
N GLU A 24 -2.52 2.20 -36.23
CA GLU A 24 -3.85 1.65 -36.53
C GLU A 24 -4.74 1.78 -35.28
N SER A 25 -5.72 2.65 -35.43
CA SER A 25 -6.70 3.16 -34.48
C SER A 25 -7.49 2.07 -33.72
N LYS A 26 -6.83 1.35 -32.81
CA LYS A 26 -7.53 0.88 -31.60
C LYS A 26 -7.98 2.14 -30.88
N ARG A 27 -9.29 2.43 -30.93
CA ARG A 27 -9.92 3.43 -30.05
C ARG A 27 -9.45 3.11 -28.63
N SER A 28 -8.45 3.84 -28.16
CA SER A 28 -7.85 3.62 -26.87
C SER A 28 -8.92 4.01 -25.86
N TRP A 29 -9.46 3.00 -25.18
CA TRP A 29 -10.42 3.24 -24.13
C TRP A 29 -9.75 4.15 -23.09
N GLN A 30 -10.33 5.32 -22.85
CA GLN A 30 -9.79 6.28 -21.90
C GLN A 30 -10.44 6.05 -20.54
N ILE A 31 -9.62 6.00 -19.49
CA ILE A 31 -10.10 5.88 -18.12
C ILE A 31 -10.89 7.14 -17.79
N PRO A 32 -12.14 7.02 -17.30
CA PRO A 32 -12.93 8.18 -16.92
C PRO A 32 -12.17 9.06 -15.90
N PRO A 33 -12.18 10.40 -16.05
CA PRO A 33 -11.38 11.29 -15.19
C PRO A 33 -11.68 11.14 -13.69
N GLY A 34 -12.93 10.83 -13.33
CA GLY A 34 -13.32 10.56 -11.94
C GLY A 34 -12.69 9.28 -11.37
N VAL A 35 -12.54 8.25 -12.20
CA VAL A 35 -11.89 6.98 -11.84
C VAL A 35 -10.40 7.20 -11.67
N ASP A 36 -9.75 7.88 -12.62
CA ASP A 36 -8.30 8.19 -12.53
C ASP A 36 -7.97 9.03 -11.30
N LYS A 37 -8.78 10.06 -11.03
CA LYS A 37 -8.65 10.90 -9.82
C LYS A 37 -8.76 10.06 -8.55
N ASN A 38 -9.70 9.11 -8.47
CA ASN A 38 -9.83 8.26 -7.30
C ASN A 38 -8.70 7.21 -7.19
N LEU A 39 -8.29 6.57 -8.29
CA LEU A 39 -7.10 5.70 -8.32
C LEU A 39 -5.88 6.42 -7.76
N ASN A 40 -5.64 7.64 -8.25
CA ASN A 40 -4.54 8.49 -7.82
C ASN A 40 -4.62 8.82 -6.31
N LYS A 41 -5.82 9.17 -5.81
CA LYS A 41 -6.09 9.41 -4.38
C LYS A 41 -5.74 8.21 -3.50
N TYR A 42 -6.18 7.02 -3.90
CA TYR A 42 -5.97 5.80 -3.11
C TYR A 42 -4.53 5.28 -3.24
N ALA A 43 -3.88 5.45 -4.39
CA ALA A 43 -2.48 5.09 -4.58
C ALA A 43 -1.57 5.82 -3.57
N ILE A 44 -1.70 7.14 -3.42
CA ILE A 44 -0.90 7.88 -2.43
C ILE A 44 -1.29 7.53 -0.99
N ARG A 45 -2.59 7.33 -0.69
CA ARG A 45 -3.05 6.86 0.63
C ARG A 45 -2.44 5.51 1.02
N LEU A 46 -2.36 4.57 0.08
CA LEU A 46 -1.77 3.26 0.31
C LEU A 46 -0.27 3.34 0.58
N LEU A 47 0.47 4.14 -0.19
CA LEU A 47 1.92 4.28 -0.02
C LEU A 47 2.31 4.99 1.29
N LEU A 48 1.46 5.89 1.77
CA LEU A 48 1.65 6.57 3.06
C LEU A 48 1.00 5.82 4.24
N SER A 49 0.34 4.70 3.98
CA SER A 49 -0.28 3.89 5.03
C SER A 49 0.79 3.22 5.91
N PRO A 50 0.66 3.29 7.24
CA PRO A 50 1.57 2.60 8.14
C PRO A 50 1.44 1.07 8.06
N ASN A 51 0.30 0.57 7.58
CA ASN A 51 -0.01 -0.87 7.52
C ASN A 51 0.46 -1.54 6.23
N LEU A 52 1.21 -0.83 5.39
CA LEU A 52 1.68 -1.39 4.13
C LEU A 52 2.81 -2.40 4.39
N ALA A 53 2.56 -3.68 4.10
CA ALA A 53 3.55 -4.72 4.34
C ALA A 53 4.79 -4.56 3.43
N HIS A 54 4.57 -4.34 2.13
CA HIS A 54 5.63 -4.21 1.13
C HIS A 54 5.31 -3.06 0.18
N TYR A 55 6.33 -2.31 -0.22
CA TYR A 55 6.21 -1.26 -1.24
C TYR A 55 6.33 -1.83 -2.64
N ASN A 56 7.36 -2.62 -2.89
CA ASN A 56 7.52 -3.33 -4.16
C ASN A 56 6.73 -4.64 -4.04
N ASN A 57 5.72 -4.86 -4.88
CA ASN A 57 5.04 -6.14 -5.16
C ASN A 57 3.68 -5.87 -5.80
N ASP A 58 3.16 -6.86 -6.53
CA ASP A 58 1.78 -6.87 -7.04
C ASP A 58 0.74 -6.77 -5.92
N SER A 59 1.13 -7.01 -4.67
CA SER A 59 0.25 -6.87 -3.51
C SER A 59 -0.36 -5.47 -3.39
N VAL A 60 0.40 -4.40 -3.61
CA VAL A 60 -0.12 -3.02 -3.49
C VAL A 60 -1.10 -2.71 -4.61
N VAL A 61 -0.81 -3.20 -5.82
CA VAL A 61 -1.69 -3.09 -6.98
C VAL A 61 -2.98 -3.87 -6.72
N LYS A 62 -2.89 -5.11 -6.23
CA LYS A 62 -4.04 -5.94 -5.84
C LYS A 62 -4.91 -5.26 -4.80
N ILE A 63 -4.32 -4.60 -3.79
CA ILE A 63 -5.07 -3.82 -2.80
C ILE A 63 -5.79 -2.64 -3.47
N LEU A 64 -5.09 -1.87 -4.31
CA LEU A 64 -5.68 -0.73 -5.02
C LEU A 64 -6.81 -1.17 -5.95
N MET A 65 -6.62 -2.24 -6.72
CA MET A 65 -7.63 -2.81 -7.62
C MET A 65 -8.79 -3.44 -6.85
N GLY A 66 -8.53 -4.00 -5.66
CA GLY A 66 -9.58 -4.43 -4.72
C GLY A 66 -10.47 -3.26 -4.29
N ILE A 67 -9.88 -2.12 -3.93
CA ILE A 67 -10.62 -0.88 -3.61
C ILE A 67 -11.43 -0.40 -4.83
N THR A 68 -10.82 -0.37 -6.01
CA THR A 68 -11.49 0.01 -7.26
C THR A 68 -12.68 -0.88 -7.55
N LYS A 69 -12.54 -2.21 -7.37
CA LYS A 69 -13.62 -3.19 -7.53
C LYS A 69 -14.77 -2.94 -6.56
N CYS A 70 -14.47 -2.63 -5.30
CA CYS A 70 -15.49 -2.41 -4.29
C CYS A 70 -16.22 -1.08 -4.49
N LYS A 71 -15.52 -0.02 -4.88
CA LYS A 71 -16.12 1.33 -4.98
C LYS A 71 -16.69 1.65 -6.35
N LEU A 72 -16.20 1.01 -7.41
CA LEU A 72 -16.53 1.16 -8.83
C LEU A 72 -16.41 2.59 -9.42
N TRP A 73 -16.64 3.66 -8.66
CA TRP A 73 -16.51 5.07 -9.07
C TRP A 73 -17.23 5.41 -10.39
N GLY A 74 -18.41 4.82 -10.59
CA GLY A 74 -19.22 4.99 -11.80
C GLY A 74 -18.88 4.03 -12.94
N LEU A 75 -17.97 3.07 -12.73
CA LEU A 75 -17.73 1.97 -13.65
C LEU A 75 -18.90 0.96 -13.59
N SER A 76 -19.12 0.25 -14.70
CA SER A 76 -20.07 -0.87 -14.74
C SER A 76 -19.66 -1.96 -13.75
N PRO A 77 -20.59 -2.57 -12.99
CA PRO A 77 -20.30 -3.74 -12.16
C PRO A 77 -19.73 -4.93 -12.95
N THR A 78 -20.02 -5.01 -14.25
CA THR A 78 -19.55 -6.07 -15.15
C THR A 78 -18.17 -5.81 -15.74
N ILE A 79 -17.54 -4.66 -15.49
CA ILE A 79 -16.32 -4.21 -16.19
C ILE A 79 -15.16 -5.22 -16.15
N ARG A 80 -15.13 -6.12 -15.17
CA ARG A 80 -14.13 -7.18 -15.04
C ARG A 80 -14.37 -8.37 -15.97
N MET A 81 -15.64 -8.61 -16.31
CA MET A 81 -16.07 -9.67 -17.22
C MET A 81 -16.16 -9.19 -18.67
N ASP A 82 -16.09 -7.87 -18.89
CA ASP A 82 -16.01 -7.31 -20.24
C ASP A 82 -14.68 -7.76 -20.89
N ASP A 83 -14.74 -8.52 -21.98
CA ASP A 83 -13.57 -8.99 -22.75
C ASP A 83 -12.83 -7.85 -23.51
N ASP A 84 -13.20 -6.60 -23.25
CA ASP A 84 -12.63 -5.40 -23.90
C ASP A 84 -11.25 -5.01 -23.34
N GLY A 85 -10.72 -5.74 -22.35
CA GLY A 85 -9.43 -5.45 -21.71
C GLY A 85 -9.41 -4.16 -20.87
N LYS A 86 -10.57 -3.55 -20.59
CA LYS A 86 -10.68 -2.30 -19.81
C LYS A 86 -10.11 -2.44 -18.40
N TRP A 87 -10.27 -3.62 -17.80
CA TRP A 87 -9.72 -3.90 -16.47
C TRP A 87 -8.19 -3.88 -16.47
N ASP A 88 -7.56 -4.42 -17.51
CA ASP A 88 -6.10 -4.42 -17.67
C ASP A 88 -5.57 -2.99 -17.83
N TRP A 89 -6.32 -2.12 -18.52
CA TRP A 89 -6.00 -0.69 -18.59
C TRP A 89 -6.02 0.00 -17.22
N LEU A 90 -7.01 -0.31 -16.37
CA LEU A 90 -7.07 0.22 -15.01
C LEU A 90 -5.90 -0.29 -14.15
N GLU A 91 -5.55 -1.57 -14.28
CA GLU A 91 -4.42 -2.17 -13.57
C GLU A 91 -3.08 -1.59 -14.02
N ALA A 92 -2.86 -1.45 -15.33
CA ALA A 92 -1.68 -0.78 -15.88
C ALA A 92 -1.55 0.67 -15.37
N ARG A 93 -2.67 1.40 -15.34
CA ARG A 93 -2.70 2.75 -14.78
C ARG A 93 -2.40 2.77 -13.27
N ALA A 94 -2.89 1.80 -12.51
CA ALA A 94 -2.58 1.66 -11.09
C ALA A 94 -1.07 1.42 -10.86
N HIS A 95 -0.44 0.54 -11.67
CA HIS A 95 1.02 0.33 -11.65
C HIS A 95 1.79 1.63 -11.91
N GLU A 96 1.39 2.39 -12.93
CA GLU A 96 2.01 3.65 -13.29
C GLU A 96 1.92 4.67 -12.13
N LEU A 97 0.72 4.88 -11.59
CA LEU A 97 0.48 5.81 -10.49
C LEU A 97 1.30 5.47 -9.25
N LEU A 98 1.32 4.19 -8.85
CA LEU A 98 2.12 3.72 -7.71
C LEU A 98 3.62 3.96 -7.93
N SER A 99 4.11 3.71 -9.15
CA SER A 99 5.53 3.93 -9.52
C SER A 99 5.91 5.41 -9.50
N GLN A 100 5.04 6.27 -10.03
CA GLN A 100 5.22 7.72 -10.01
C GLN A 100 5.23 8.26 -8.57
N HIS A 101 4.28 7.86 -7.74
CA HIS A 101 4.20 8.32 -6.35
C HIS A 101 5.37 7.84 -5.50
N LYS A 102 5.78 6.58 -5.64
CA LYS A 102 7.04 6.10 -5.05
C LYS A 102 8.20 7.01 -5.45
N SER A 103 8.37 7.29 -6.73
CA SER A 103 9.45 8.16 -7.20
C SER A 103 9.38 9.56 -6.58
N LYS A 104 8.19 10.14 -6.44
CA LYS A 104 7.98 11.45 -5.80
C LYS A 104 8.31 11.43 -4.29
N ILE A 105 7.82 10.41 -3.56
CA ILE A 105 8.11 10.20 -2.13
C ILE A 105 9.62 10.09 -1.92
N LYS A 106 10.28 9.22 -2.69
CA LYS A 106 11.74 9.01 -2.63
C LYS A 106 12.52 10.30 -2.88
N LYS A 107 12.14 11.06 -3.92
CA LYS A 107 12.77 12.37 -4.23
C LYS A 107 12.64 13.35 -3.08
N LEU A 108 11.46 13.43 -2.44
CA LEU A 108 11.24 14.34 -1.33
C LEU A 108 12.06 13.95 -0.08
N ILE A 109 12.10 12.65 0.25
CA ILE A 109 12.91 12.13 1.37
C ILE A 109 14.39 12.41 1.11
N SER A 110 14.88 12.15 -0.10
CA SER A 110 16.27 12.43 -0.48
C SER A 110 16.59 13.93 -0.41
N TYR A 111 15.68 14.79 -0.86
CA TYR A 111 15.85 16.24 -0.75
C TYR A 111 15.95 16.69 0.72
N ALA A 112 15.07 16.19 1.59
CA ALA A 112 15.11 16.46 3.03
C ALA A 112 16.42 15.97 3.65
N HIS A 113 16.90 14.79 3.24
CA HIS A 113 18.17 14.22 3.70
C HIS A 113 19.40 15.02 3.24
N HIS A 114 19.42 15.53 2.01
CA HIS A 114 20.54 16.34 1.52
C HIS A 114 20.58 17.75 2.12
N LYS A 115 19.44 18.33 2.51
CA LYS A 115 19.44 19.63 3.20
C LYS A 115 20.23 19.59 4.51
N LYS A 116 20.16 18.48 5.23
CA LYS A 116 20.90 18.23 6.47
C LYS A 116 22.41 18.38 6.30
N SER A 117 22.97 17.92 5.18
CA SER A 117 24.42 17.98 4.96
C SER A 117 24.95 19.38 4.64
N VAL A 118 24.08 20.35 4.31
CA VAL A 118 24.48 21.72 3.89
C VAL A 118 24.32 22.74 5.03
N GLY A 119 24.16 22.28 6.28
CA GLY A 119 23.98 23.18 7.43
C GLY A 119 22.63 23.92 7.46
N ASN A 120 21.69 23.53 6.60
CA ASN A 120 20.32 24.02 6.67
C ASN A 120 19.58 23.31 7.81
N LYS A 121 18.56 23.98 8.38
CA LYS A 121 17.70 23.40 9.41
C LYS A 121 17.09 22.09 8.91
N ASP A 122 17.37 21.00 9.61
CA ASP A 122 16.79 19.68 9.34
C ASP A 122 15.26 19.79 9.30
N TRP A 123 14.66 19.18 8.27
CA TRP A 123 13.21 19.04 8.24
C TRP A 123 12.79 18.13 9.38
N HIS A 124 11.93 18.65 10.24
CA HIS A 124 11.33 17.80 11.26
C HIS A 124 10.47 16.73 10.57
N ILE A 125 10.44 15.51 11.11
CA ILE A 125 9.73 14.39 10.46
C ILE A 125 8.24 14.71 10.19
N VAL A 126 7.63 15.50 11.06
CA VAL A 126 6.25 15.99 10.91
C VAL A 126 6.10 16.92 9.72
N GLU A 127 7.07 17.83 9.49
CA GLU A 127 7.09 18.73 8.34
C GLU A 127 7.25 17.95 7.04
N LEU A 128 8.14 16.95 7.03
CA LEU A 128 8.29 16.04 5.89
C LEU A 128 6.99 15.29 5.59
N CYS A 129 6.29 14.79 6.61
CA CYS A 129 4.98 14.16 6.44
C CYS A 129 3.94 15.11 5.86
N GLN A 130 3.93 16.38 6.30
CA GLN A 130 3.04 17.40 5.75
C GLN A 130 3.32 17.64 4.26
N HIS A 131 4.58 17.79 3.89
CA HIS A 131 4.98 17.94 2.49
C HIS A 131 4.64 16.72 1.63
N LEU A 132 4.70 15.49 2.19
CA LEU A 132 4.25 14.28 1.49
C LEU A 132 2.74 14.28 1.23
N ILE A 133 1.94 14.79 2.17
CA ILE A 133 0.50 14.95 1.98
C ILE A 133 0.22 15.97 0.87
N ASP A 134 1.02 17.05 0.80
CA ASP A 134 0.89 18.08 -0.24
C ASP A 134 1.18 17.58 -1.66
N ILE A 135 2.03 16.55 -1.81
CA ILE A 135 2.23 15.85 -3.11
C ILE A 135 0.89 15.31 -3.60
N GLY A 136 0.10 14.75 -2.68
CA GLY A 136 -1.27 14.31 -2.94
C GLY A 136 -2.14 15.48 -3.35
N ILE A 137 -2.19 16.55 -2.56
CA ILE A 137 -3.13 17.68 -2.72
C ILE A 137 -3.04 18.35 -4.09
N LYS A 138 -1.83 18.50 -4.67
CA LYS A 138 -1.66 19.08 -6.01
C LYS A 138 -2.38 18.28 -7.10
N SER A 139 -2.60 16.98 -6.89
CA SER A 139 -3.29 16.10 -7.84
C SER A 139 -4.71 15.74 -7.38
N VAL A 140 -4.88 15.42 -6.09
CA VAL A 140 -6.15 14.99 -5.48
C VAL A 140 -6.18 15.28 -3.98
N LYS A 141 -7.30 15.82 -3.47
CA LYS A 141 -7.50 16.01 -2.03
C LYS A 141 -7.60 14.63 -1.33
N THR A 142 -6.56 14.26 -0.58
CA THR A 142 -6.44 12.93 0.06
C THR A 142 -7.08 12.85 1.45
N ASN A 143 -7.39 13.98 2.10
CA ASN A 143 -7.84 14.03 3.49
C ASN A 143 -6.99 13.11 4.39
N LEU A 144 -5.66 13.17 4.23
CA LEU A 144 -4.72 12.46 5.09
C LEU A 144 -4.39 13.39 6.26
N VAL A 145 -4.36 12.83 7.46
CA VAL A 145 -3.90 13.50 8.68
C VAL A 145 -2.55 12.91 9.05
N VAL A 146 -1.59 13.73 9.43
CA VAL A 146 -0.29 13.26 9.91
C VAL A 146 -0.51 12.54 11.24
N THR A 147 -0.28 11.24 11.27
CA THR A 147 -0.36 10.42 12.50
C THR A 147 1.03 10.02 12.96
N LYS A 148 1.16 9.65 14.24
CA LYS A 148 2.41 9.11 14.78
C LYS A 148 2.90 7.89 14.00
N ALA A 149 1.99 6.99 13.62
CA ALA A 149 2.32 5.80 12.84
C ALA A 149 2.87 6.16 11.45
N MET A 150 2.29 7.17 10.79
CA MET A 150 2.83 7.71 9.53
C MET A 150 4.23 8.30 9.73
N CYS A 151 4.45 9.11 10.77
CA CYS A 151 5.77 9.67 11.07
C CYS A 151 6.82 8.57 11.29
N VAL A 152 6.50 7.51 12.04
CA VAL A 152 7.38 6.36 12.24
C VAL A 152 7.72 5.69 10.90
N ARG A 153 6.71 5.51 10.04
CA ARG A 153 6.91 4.92 8.71
C ARG A 153 7.83 5.77 7.84
N ILE A 154 7.65 7.09 7.82
CA ILE A 154 8.53 7.99 7.06
C ILE A 154 9.94 8.06 7.67
N ALA A 155 10.06 8.05 9.00
CA ALA A 155 11.36 8.01 9.67
C ALA A 155 12.14 6.75 9.29
N PHE A 156 11.46 5.60 9.23
CA PHE A 156 12.02 4.37 8.73
C PHE A 156 12.51 4.49 7.27
N LEU A 157 11.70 5.09 6.37
CA LEU A 157 12.13 5.32 4.98
C LEU A 157 13.36 6.23 4.88
N CYS A 158 13.47 7.24 5.74
CA CYS A 158 14.66 8.09 5.86
C CYS A 158 15.88 7.29 6.33
N GLN A 159 15.71 6.42 7.34
CA GLN A 159 16.78 5.57 7.85
C GLN A 159 17.34 4.65 6.76
N VAL A 160 16.46 3.94 6.05
CA VAL A 160 16.88 3.07 4.92
C VAL A 160 17.61 3.87 3.84
N LEU A 161 17.20 5.11 3.58
CA LEU A 161 17.90 5.98 2.63
C LEU A 161 19.30 6.35 3.13
N SER A 162 19.45 6.63 4.43
CA SER A 162 20.75 6.92 5.05
C SER A 162 21.69 5.72 4.96
N ASP A 163 21.18 4.52 5.24
CA ASP A 163 22.00 3.30 5.33
C ASP A 163 22.41 2.76 3.95
N HIS A 164 21.54 2.88 2.95
CA HIS A 164 21.75 2.27 1.63
C HIS A 164 21.93 3.27 0.47
N GLY A 165 21.74 4.56 0.72
CA GLY A 165 21.84 5.62 -0.28
C GLY A 165 20.67 5.70 -1.26
N ASN A 166 20.70 6.72 -2.11
CA ASN A 166 19.68 6.99 -3.13
C ASN A 166 19.98 6.28 -4.47
N ASN A 167 19.81 4.96 -4.52
CA ASN A 167 20.06 4.17 -5.73
C ASN A 167 18.79 3.51 -6.31
N THR A 168 18.90 2.82 -7.44
CA THR A 168 17.79 2.11 -8.10
C THR A 168 17.20 1.00 -7.22
N ASN A 169 17.99 0.44 -6.31
CA ASN A 169 17.60 -0.64 -5.38
C ASN A 169 16.96 -0.13 -4.09
N TYR A 170 16.67 1.17 -3.98
CA TYR A 170 16.07 1.74 -2.76
C TYR A 170 14.79 1.02 -2.31
N TRP A 171 13.82 0.81 -3.20
CA TRP A 171 12.56 0.15 -2.83
C TRP A 171 12.72 -1.33 -2.46
N PRO A 172 13.52 -2.12 -3.18
CA PRO A 172 13.95 -3.44 -2.71
C PRO A 172 14.57 -3.41 -1.30
N ASN A 173 15.48 -2.47 -1.02
CA ASN A 173 16.09 -2.34 0.31
C ASN A 173 15.04 -2.02 1.39
N VAL A 174 14.12 -1.09 1.10
CA VAL A 174 12.99 -0.77 2.00
C VAL A 174 12.18 -2.03 2.34
N ASN A 175 11.85 -2.86 1.35
CA ASN A 175 11.12 -4.10 1.59
C ASN A 175 11.90 -5.08 2.47
N ASN A 176 13.18 -5.29 2.17
CA ASN A 176 14.04 -6.21 2.92
C ASN A 176 14.14 -5.79 4.39
N GLU A 177 14.30 -4.49 4.66
CA GLU A 177 14.34 -3.97 6.04
C GLU A 177 12.98 -4.09 6.74
N LEU A 178 11.86 -3.92 6.02
CA LEU A 178 10.52 -4.11 6.59
C LEU A 178 10.25 -5.56 6.97
N GLU A 179 10.66 -6.52 6.14
CA GLU A 179 10.55 -7.94 6.44
C GLU A 179 11.27 -8.29 7.74
N LYS A 180 12.46 -7.73 7.99
CA LYS A 180 13.18 -7.89 9.26
C LYS A 180 12.39 -7.35 10.44
N VAL A 181 11.81 -6.16 10.32
CA VAL A 181 11.00 -5.55 11.39
C VAL A 181 9.75 -6.40 11.69
N HIS A 182 9.10 -6.93 10.66
CA HIS A 182 7.94 -7.81 10.83
C HIS A 182 8.32 -9.15 11.45
N ALA A 183 9.46 -9.74 11.08
CA ALA A 183 9.95 -10.97 11.68
C ALA A 183 10.17 -10.83 13.20
N ILE A 184 10.76 -9.72 13.64
CA ILE A 184 10.96 -9.41 15.07
C ILE A 184 9.62 -9.24 15.79
N THR A 185 8.65 -8.57 15.16
CA THR A 185 7.34 -8.30 15.76
C THR A 185 6.54 -9.60 15.94
N CYS A 186 6.59 -10.50 14.96
CA CYS A 186 5.92 -11.81 15.02
C CYS A 186 6.44 -12.69 16.17
N GLN A 187 7.77 -12.73 16.37
CA GLN A 187 8.37 -13.52 17.45
C GLN A 187 7.93 -13.08 18.85
N LYS A 188 7.77 -11.75 19.07
CA LYS A 188 7.34 -11.22 20.36
C LYS A 188 5.88 -11.57 20.67
N CYS A 189 5.01 -11.63 19.66
CA CYS A 189 3.62 -12.05 19.84
C CYS A 189 3.54 -13.53 20.28
N LEU A 190 4.36 -14.39 19.68
CA LEU A 190 4.40 -15.81 20.03
C LEU A 190 4.94 -16.04 21.46
N ALA A 191 5.91 -15.24 21.89
CA ALA A 191 6.47 -15.35 23.24
C ALA A 191 5.48 -14.90 24.34
N HIS A 192 4.63 -13.90 24.07
CA HIS A 192 3.66 -13.40 25.04
C HIS A 192 2.51 -14.40 25.29
N ASP A 193 2.10 -15.18 24.28
CA ASP A 193 1.05 -16.19 24.43
C ASP A 193 1.51 -17.46 25.17
N MET A 194 2.83 -17.69 25.27
CA MET A 194 3.39 -18.80 26.05
C MET A 194 3.52 -18.47 27.54
N ILE A 195 3.43 -17.19 27.92
CA ILE A 195 3.32 -16.76 29.32
C ILE A 195 1.83 -16.57 29.65
N LYS A 196 1.01 -17.60 29.39
CA LYS A 196 -0.22 -17.74 30.17
C LYS A 196 0.21 -18.19 31.57
N PRO A 197 0.03 -17.38 32.62
CA PRO A 197 0.13 -17.91 33.97
C PRO A 197 -0.87 -19.06 34.04
N SER A 198 -0.35 -20.26 34.30
CA SER A 198 -1.11 -21.43 34.68
C SER A 198 -1.87 -21.05 35.96
N LYS A 199 -3.01 -20.36 35.79
CA LYS A 199 -3.99 -20.22 36.85
C LYS A 199 -4.52 -21.62 37.05
N GLU A 200 -3.90 -22.31 38.00
CA GLU A 200 -4.62 -22.81 39.16
C GLU A 200 -6.06 -23.19 38.81
N MET A 201 -6.21 -24.44 38.36
CA MET A 201 -6.96 -25.46 39.08
C MET A 201 -7.68 -24.93 40.34
N ARG A 202 -8.69 -24.08 40.17
CA ARG A 202 -9.68 -23.83 41.22
C ARG A 202 -10.53 -25.07 41.29
N GLN A 203 -10.25 -25.89 42.30
CA GLN A 203 -11.14 -26.91 42.80
C GLN A 203 -12.48 -26.23 43.11
N THR A 204 -13.48 -26.43 42.26
CA THR A 204 -14.88 -26.18 42.61
C THR A 204 -15.27 -27.25 43.60
N ALA A 205 -15.20 -26.90 44.88
CA ALA A 205 -15.86 -27.64 45.94
C ALA A 205 -17.36 -27.69 45.64
N THR A 206 -17.84 -28.91 45.47
CA THR A 206 -19.23 -29.32 45.43
C THR A 206 -19.96 -28.82 46.68
N LEU A 207 -21.04 -28.07 46.51
CA LEU A 207 -22.11 -28.02 47.50
C LEU A 207 -23.43 -28.34 46.76
N GLN A 208 -24.01 -29.47 47.13
CA GLN A 208 -25.39 -29.84 46.79
C GLN A 208 -26.33 -28.90 47.54
N ASP A 209 -27.32 -28.32 46.85
CA ASP A 209 -28.73 -28.53 47.21
C ASP A 209 -29.66 -28.18 46.05
N GLY A 210 -30.82 -28.84 46.03
CA GLY A 210 -31.66 -29.08 44.87
C GLY A 210 -32.43 -27.89 44.27
N GLY A 211 -32.92 -28.11 43.05
CA GLY A 211 -33.74 -27.17 42.32
C GLY A 211 -33.93 -27.57 40.87
N GLU A 212 -34.78 -28.56 40.66
CA GLU A 212 -35.18 -29.11 39.37
C GLU A 212 -35.81 -28.02 38.47
N THR A 213 -35.15 -27.69 37.34
CA THR A 213 -35.81 -27.02 36.22
C THR A 213 -35.22 -27.51 34.89
N GLN A 214 -36.08 -28.19 34.12
CA GLN A 214 -35.79 -28.70 32.79
C GLN A 214 -35.44 -27.55 31.84
N THR A 215 -34.23 -27.56 31.28
CA THR A 215 -33.88 -26.70 30.13
C THR A 215 -33.54 -27.56 28.92
N LYS A 216 -34.35 -27.37 27.89
CA LYS A 216 -34.38 -28.05 26.59
C LYS A 216 -33.08 -27.81 25.82
N LEU A 217 -32.24 -28.85 25.68
CA LEU A 217 -31.01 -28.84 24.89
C LEU A 217 -31.35 -28.96 23.40
N HIS A 218 -31.22 -27.86 22.66
CA HIS A 218 -31.19 -27.86 21.21
C HIS A 218 -29.74 -28.07 20.75
N ILE A 219 -29.44 -29.26 20.25
CA ILE A 219 -28.15 -29.60 19.64
C ILE A 219 -28.14 -28.97 18.24
N SER A 220 -27.46 -27.83 18.11
CA SER A 220 -27.13 -27.24 16.81
C SER A 220 -25.82 -27.84 16.31
N GLU A 221 -25.90 -28.50 15.16
CA GLU A 221 -24.78 -29.10 14.44
C GLU A 221 -23.66 -28.07 14.20
N ARG A 222 -22.43 -28.43 14.59
CA ARG A 222 -21.23 -27.67 14.28
C ARG A 222 -20.86 -27.91 12.82
N SER A 223 -21.13 -26.93 11.97
CA SER A 223 -20.52 -26.85 10.63
C SER A 223 -19.00 -26.57 10.75
N PRO A 224 -18.19 -27.02 9.78
CA PRO A 224 -16.75 -26.78 9.77
C PRO A 224 -16.44 -25.29 9.64
N LEU A 225 -15.53 -24.79 10.48
CA LEU A 225 -15.03 -23.41 10.44
C LEU A 225 -14.35 -23.12 9.08
N PRO A 226 -14.78 -22.10 8.33
CA PRO A 226 -13.97 -21.56 7.24
C PRO A 226 -12.79 -20.78 7.84
N LEU A 227 -11.61 -20.97 7.26
CA LEU A 227 -10.42 -20.13 7.50
C LEU A 227 -10.77 -18.66 7.18
N ALA A 228 -11.15 -17.92 8.22
CA ALA A 228 -11.48 -16.51 8.12
C ALA A 228 -10.20 -15.69 7.98
N PHE A 229 -9.85 -15.36 6.73
CA PHE A 229 -9.12 -14.13 6.45
C PHE A 229 -9.97 -12.99 7.03
N HIS A 230 -9.54 -12.39 8.14
CA HIS A 230 -10.20 -11.21 8.73
C HIS A 230 -10.03 -10.01 7.77
N SER A 231 -10.85 -9.99 6.74
CA SER A 231 -11.26 -8.74 6.10
C SER A 231 -12.14 -8.02 7.11
N ARG A 232 -11.56 -7.18 7.96
CA ARG A 232 -12.36 -6.18 8.69
C ARG A 232 -13.13 -5.40 7.62
N SER A 233 -14.46 -5.44 7.70
CA SER A 233 -15.34 -4.68 6.82
C SER A 233 -15.00 -3.20 6.92
N HIS A 234 -14.82 -2.55 5.77
CA HIS A 234 -14.46 -1.13 5.66
C HIS A 234 -15.52 -0.19 6.28
N ASP A 235 -16.73 -0.68 6.60
CA ASP A 235 -17.77 0.08 7.30
C ASP A 235 -17.38 0.45 8.74
N GLU A 236 -16.40 -0.23 9.32
CA GLU A 236 -15.90 0.08 10.68
C GLU A 236 -14.97 1.32 10.71
N TRP A 237 -14.53 1.83 9.55
CA TRP A 237 -13.62 3.00 9.48
C TRP A 237 -14.35 4.35 9.33
N GLU A 238 -15.66 4.37 9.01
CA GLU A 238 -16.41 5.63 8.85
C GLU A 238 -17.11 6.08 10.14
N GLY A 239 -17.18 5.24 11.18
CA GLY A 239 -17.86 5.55 12.46
C GLY A 239 -17.07 6.45 13.43
N GLU A 240 -15.76 6.62 13.24
CA GLU A 240 -14.88 7.25 14.24
C GLU A 240 -14.51 8.72 13.92
N TRP A 241 -15.09 9.33 12.88
CA TRP A 241 -14.68 10.65 12.37
C TRP A 241 -15.82 11.69 12.29
N LYS A 242 -16.81 11.59 13.17
CA LYS A 242 -17.69 12.70 13.55
C LYS A 242 -17.29 13.20 14.94
N GLY A 243 -16.22 14.00 15.00
CA GLY A 243 -15.73 14.69 16.19
C GLY A 243 -14.89 15.88 15.77
#